data_AF-A0AA41BL10-F1
#
_entry.id   AF-A0AA41BL10-F1
#
_cell.length_a   1.000
_cell.length_b   1.000
_cell.length_c   1.000
_cell.angle_alpha   90.00
_cell.angle_beta   90.00
_cell.angle_gamma   90.00
#
_symmetry.space_group_name_H-M   'P 1'
#
loop_
_entity.id
_entity.type
_entity.pdbx_description
1 polymer ?
#
loop_
_entity_poly.entity_id
_entity_poly.type
_entity_poly.pdbx_seq_one_letter_code
_entity_poly.pdbx_strand_id
1 'polypeptide(L)'
;TIRKKDELVYNCPFLGAFGKRIGCMIHPIFSGDPLSQNYSFYGSSICQGYKCRNMERKSSKLWESLLSEMELDSFTYSAIASDYQTLDLIEETFSQKGISIQKLFQSKKELLKRLIQRKIDRNVAMMNTSFEISMEEEKNSAQERLVQRLSLASAPDLS
;
A
#
# COMPACT_ATOMS: atom_id res chain seq x y z
N THR A 1 -11.16 -13.73 14.73
CA THR A 1 -9.97 -14.08 13.92
C THR A 1 -10.12 -13.45 12.56
N ILE A 2 -9.13 -12.68 12.09
CA ILE A 2 -9.12 -12.14 10.72
C ILE A 2 -9.05 -13.34 9.78
N ARG A 3 -10.07 -13.54 8.93
CA ARG A 3 -10.07 -14.63 7.95
C ARG A 3 -9.06 -14.30 6.85
N LYS A 4 -8.23 -15.27 6.47
CA LYS A 4 -7.40 -15.15 5.26
C LYS A 4 -8.29 -14.93 4.04
N LYS A 5 -7.86 -14.08 3.13
CA LYS A 5 -8.54 -13.85 1.85
C LYS A 5 -8.52 -15.11 0.97
N ASP A 6 -7.39 -15.82 0.94
CA ASP A 6 -7.22 -17.14 0.32
C ASP A 6 -6.04 -17.91 0.97
N GLU A 7 -5.88 -19.20 0.70
CA GLU A 7 -4.82 -20.04 1.28
C GLU A 7 -3.41 -19.72 0.73
N LEU A 8 -3.32 -19.26 -0.52
CA LEU A 8 -2.11 -18.88 -1.24
C LEU A 8 -1.60 -17.48 -0.87
N VAL A 9 -2.47 -16.65 -0.27
CA VAL A 9 -2.14 -15.31 0.21
C VAL A 9 -1.67 -15.34 1.66
N TYR A 10 -0.46 -14.82 1.88
CA TYR A 10 0.16 -14.71 3.21
C TYR A 10 0.00 -13.29 3.77
N ASN A 11 -0.30 -13.19 5.07
CA ASN A 11 -0.43 -11.92 5.79
C ASN A 11 0.66 -11.82 6.85
N CYS A 12 1.27 -10.65 7.07
CA CYS A 12 2.15 -10.46 8.23
C CYS A 12 1.26 -10.41 9.48
N PRO A 13 1.44 -11.31 10.46
CA PRO A 13 0.58 -11.37 11.63
C PRO A 13 0.85 -10.22 12.64
N PHE A 14 1.85 -9.38 12.38
CA PHE A 14 2.27 -8.28 13.26
C PHE A 14 1.90 -6.89 12.73
N LEU A 15 0.96 -6.80 11.78
CA LEU A 15 0.38 -5.52 11.37
C LEU A 15 -0.35 -4.90 12.57
N GLY A 16 0.11 -3.73 12.99
CA GLY A 16 -0.52 -2.94 14.05
C GLY A 16 -0.43 -1.44 13.78
N ALA A 17 -1.05 -0.67 14.66
CA ALA A 17 -1.03 0.78 14.62
C ALA A 17 -0.44 1.35 15.92
N PHE A 18 0.42 2.36 15.80
CA PHE A 18 0.95 3.14 16.91
C PHE A 18 0.74 4.64 16.63
N GLY A 19 -0.23 5.25 17.31
CA GLY A 19 -0.67 6.62 17.01
C GLY A 19 -1.27 6.71 15.59
N LYS A 20 -0.71 7.59 14.75
CA LYS A 20 -1.07 7.73 13.32
C LYS A 20 -0.17 6.91 12.37
N ARG A 21 0.73 6.09 12.90
CA ARG A 21 1.68 5.29 12.11
C ARG A 21 1.26 3.85 12.09
N ILE A 22 1.28 3.25 10.90
CA ILE A 22 0.96 1.84 10.70
C ILE A 22 2.13 1.12 10.09
N GLY A 23 2.36 -0.08 10.61
CA GLY A 23 3.47 -0.91 10.21
C GLY A 23 3.57 -2.14 11.07
N CYS A 24 4.62 -2.90 10.81
CA CYS A 24 4.97 -4.04 11.64
C CYS A 24 5.37 -3.53 13.03
N MET A 25 4.66 -3.92 14.08
CA MET A 25 4.94 -3.48 15.47
C MET A 25 6.30 -3.96 15.99
N ILE A 26 6.87 -4.98 15.33
CA ILE A 26 8.20 -5.51 15.61
C ILE A 26 9.25 -4.99 14.62
N HIS A 27 8.96 -3.92 13.86
CA HIS A 27 9.96 -3.31 12.99
C HIS A 27 11.01 -2.57 13.83
N PRO A 28 12.33 -2.69 13.54
CA PRO A 28 13.40 -2.06 14.33
C PRO A 28 13.23 -0.55 14.54
N ILE A 29 12.73 0.16 13.53
CA ILE A 29 12.45 1.60 13.60
C ILE A 29 11.39 1.94 14.69
N PHE A 30 10.44 1.04 14.96
CA PHE A 30 9.39 1.28 15.95
C PHE A 30 9.72 0.68 17.32
N SER A 31 10.39 -0.47 17.36
CA SER A 31 10.78 -1.14 18.60
C SER A 31 12.06 -0.57 19.22
N GLY A 32 12.91 0.10 18.43
CA GLY A 32 14.26 0.52 18.83
C GLY A 32 15.27 -0.64 18.90
N ASP A 33 14.83 -1.87 18.60
CA ASP A 33 15.66 -3.07 18.68
C ASP A 33 15.94 -3.62 17.26
N PRO A 34 17.21 -3.66 16.81
CA PRO A 34 17.59 -4.18 15.49
C PRO A 34 17.23 -5.65 15.29
N LEU A 35 17.01 -6.41 16.35
CA LEU A 35 16.67 -7.83 16.32
C LEU A 35 15.18 -8.09 16.56
N SER A 36 14.37 -7.05 16.72
CA SER A 36 12.95 -7.18 17.07
C SER A 36 12.12 -8.06 16.13
N GLN A 37 12.50 -8.16 14.86
CA GLN A 37 11.86 -9.03 13.89
C GLN A 37 12.01 -10.53 14.24
N ASN A 38 13.04 -10.89 15.01
CA ASN A 38 13.27 -12.26 15.50
C ASN A 38 12.36 -12.66 16.65
N TYR A 39 11.60 -11.71 17.24
CA TYR A 39 10.54 -12.04 18.18
C TYR A 39 9.28 -12.60 17.50
N SER A 40 9.21 -12.53 16.16
CA SER A 40 8.24 -13.32 15.43
C SER A 40 8.64 -14.79 15.38
N PHE A 41 7.65 -15.69 15.42
CA PHE A 41 7.85 -17.12 15.20
C PHE A 41 8.60 -17.43 13.88
N TYR A 42 8.54 -16.52 12.90
CA TYR A 42 9.07 -16.70 11.55
C TYR A 42 10.46 -16.06 11.33
N GLY A 43 10.98 -15.30 12.30
CA GLY A 43 12.26 -14.60 12.18
C GLY A 43 12.28 -13.43 11.19
N SER A 44 13.42 -12.77 11.04
CA SER A 44 13.60 -11.64 10.10
C SER A 44 13.51 -12.02 8.62
N SER A 45 13.71 -13.30 8.26
CA SER A 45 13.68 -13.80 6.89
C SER A 45 12.31 -13.64 6.23
N ILE A 46 11.22 -13.73 7.00
CA ILE A 46 9.86 -13.55 6.45
C ILE A 46 9.64 -12.12 5.93
N CYS A 47 10.30 -11.12 6.54
CA CYS A 47 10.21 -9.73 6.10
C CYS A 47 10.72 -9.53 4.67
N GLN A 48 11.74 -10.30 4.24
CA GLN A 48 12.29 -10.23 2.89
C GLN A 48 11.30 -10.72 1.82
N GLY A 49 10.40 -11.62 2.20
CA GLY A 49 9.36 -12.15 1.33
C GLY A 49 8.17 -11.20 1.16
N TYR A 50 8.05 -10.13 1.94
CA TYR A 50 6.89 -9.23 1.91
C TYR A 50 7.12 -7.95 1.11
N LYS A 51 6.10 -7.52 0.37
CA LYS A 51 6.06 -6.22 -0.35
C LYS A 51 5.72 -5.06 0.60
N CYS A 52 6.31 -5.04 1.79
CA CYS A 52 6.08 -4.01 2.80
C CYS A 52 6.49 -2.63 2.26
N ARG A 53 5.58 -1.65 2.32
CA ARG A 53 5.87 -0.28 1.83
C ARG A 53 6.76 0.51 2.79
N ASN A 54 6.86 0.10 4.05
CA ASN A 54 7.82 0.66 5.01
C ASN A 54 9.23 0.09 4.83
N MET A 55 9.42 -0.91 3.94
CA MET A 55 10.74 -1.40 3.56
C MET A 55 11.34 -0.48 2.50
N GLU A 56 12.14 0.49 2.92
CA GLU A 56 13.13 1.25 2.13
C GLU A 56 12.71 1.76 0.73
N ARG A 57 11.42 2.02 0.49
CA ARG A 57 10.97 2.60 -0.79
C ARG A 57 11.15 4.11 -0.78
N LYS A 58 11.69 4.64 -1.88
CA LYS A 58 11.89 6.09 -2.06
C LYS A 58 10.57 6.87 -2.07
N SER A 59 9.45 6.24 -2.46
CA SER A 59 8.13 6.88 -2.53
C SER A 59 7.37 6.87 -1.20
N SER A 60 7.81 6.14 -0.17
CA SER A 60 7.04 5.98 1.08
C SER A 60 6.76 7.31 1.77
N LYS A 61 7.78 8.18 1.90
CA LYS A 61 7.61 9.51 2.49
C LYS A 61 6.65 10.41 1.70
N LEU A 62 6.60 10.25 0.38
CA LEU A 62 5.69 11.02 -0.48
C LEU A 62 4.23 10.59 -0.23
N TRP A 63 3.99 9.29 -0.12
CA TRP A 63 2.68 8.75 0.22
C TRP A 63 2.24 9.09 1.65
N GLU A 64 3.13 8.94 2.64
CA GLU A 64 2.85 9.35 4.03
C GLU A 64 2.43 10.81 4.11
N SER A 65 3.19 11.69 3.45
CA SER A 65 2.86 13.12 3.35
C SER A 65 1.49 13.34 2.73
N LEU A 66 1.21 12.72 1.58
CA LEU A 66 -0.09 12.85 0.90
C LEU A 66 -1.27 12.35 1.75
N LEU A 67 -1.14 11.18 2.38
CA LEU A 67 -2.22 10.59 3.19
C LEU A 67 -2.45 11.36 4.49
N SER A 68 -1.40 11.96 5.06
CA SER A 68 -1.52 12.79 6.27
C SER A 68 -2.38 14.05 6.05
N GLU A 69 -2.56 14.48 4.80
CA GLU A 69 -3.42 15.61 4.42
C GLU A 69 -4.88 15.24 4.17
N MET A 70 -5.23 13.95 4.14
CA MET A 70 -6.57 13.48 3.77
C MET A 70 -7.53 13.31 4.96
N GLU A 71 -7.19 13.79 6.16
CA GLU A 71 -8.01 13.70 7.39
C GLU A 71 -8.61 12.30 7.64
N LEU A 72 -7.82 11.24 7.41
CA LEU A 72 -8.27 9.86 7.55
C LEU A 72 -8.25 9.41 9.02
N ASP A 73 -9.24 8.60 9.41
CA ASP A 73 -9.18 7.88 10.67
C ASP A 73 -8.03 6.85 10.68
N SER A 74 -7.60 6.41 11.87
CA SER A 74 -6.45 5.52 12.00
C SER A 74 -6.63 4.21 11.24
N PHE A 75 -7.83 3.63 11.20
CA PHE A 75 -8.10 2.38 10.49
C PHE A 75 -8.02 2.59 8.98
N THR A 76 -8.68 3.62 8.45
CA THR A 76 -8.65 3.95 7.02
C THR A 76 -7.23 4.26 6.56
N TYR A 77 -6.50 5.12 7.29
CA TYR A 77 -5.09 5.37 7.01
C TYR A 77 -4.28 4.06 6.96
N SER A 78 -4.53 3.13 7.89
CA SER A 78 -3.85 1.82 7.97
C SER A 78 -4.05 1.01 6.71
N ALA A 79 -5.32 0.91 6.30
CA ALA A 79 -5.73 0.13 5.15
C ALA A 79 -5.12 0.69 3.85
N ILE A 80 -5.11 2.02 3.71
CA ILE A 80 -4.53 2.65 2.52
C ILE A 80 -3.01 2.52 2.52
N ALA A 81 -2.32 2.93 3.59
CA ALA A 81 -0.85 2.90 3.65
C ALA A 81 -0.28 1.49 3.44
N SER A 82 -1.06 0.49 3.82
CA SER A 82 -0.75 -0.93 3.64
C SER A 82 -1.06 -1.45 2.23
N ASP A 83 -1.86 -0.78 1.41
CA ASP A 83 -2.24 -1.33 0.10
C ASP A 83 -1.14 -1.13 -0.96
N TYR A 84 -0.08 -1.93 -0.88
CA TYR A 84 1.01 -1.88 -1.85
C TYR A 84 0.50 -2.06 -3.28
N GLN A 85 -0.53 -2.89 -3.49
CA GLN A 85 -1.03 -3.20 -4.82
C GLN A 85 -1.68 -1.98 -5.49
N THR A 86 -2.57 -1.26 -4.80
CA THR A 86 -3.15 -0.01 -5.36
C THR A 86 -2.06 1.01 -5.63
N LEU A 87 -1.18 1.21 -4.64
CA LEU A 87 -0.25 2.32 -4.70
C LEU A 87 0.87 2.06 -5.72
N ASP A 88 1.35 0.82 -5.84
CA ASP A 88 2.29 0.41 -6.89
C ASP A 88 1.64 0.49 -8.28
N LEU A 89 0.36 0.09 -8.42
CA LEU A 89 -0.38 0.26 -9.67
C LEU A 89 -0.49 1.73 -10.10
N ILE A 90 -0.70 2.64 -9.15
CA ILE A 90 -0.69 4.09 -9.43
C ILE A 90 0.69 4.52 -9.91
N GLU A 91 1.74 4.18 -9.17
CA GLU A 91 3.13 4.53 -9.53
C GLU A 91 3.50 4.00 -10.92
N GLU A 92 3.23 2.73 -11.19
CA GLU A 92 3.52 2.06 -12.45
C GLU A 92 2.72 2.68 -13.61
N THR A 93 1.43 2.96 -13.43
CA THR A 93 0.58 3.58 -14.45
C THR A 93 1.14 4.92 -14.91
N PHE A 94 1.61 5.76 -13.99
CA PHE A 94 2.17 7.07 -14.36
C PHE A 94 3.63 6.97 -14.83
N SER A 95 4.40 6.00 -14.33
CA SER A 95 5.74 5.71 -14.83
C SER A 95 5.71 5.26 -16.29
N GLN A 96 4.76 4.41 -16.68
CA GLN A 96 4.56 3.98 -18.08
C GLN A 96 4.17 5.16 -19.00
N LYS A 97 3.61 6.25 -18.45
CA LYS A 97 3.34 7.51 -19.14
C LYS A 97 4.54 8.49 -19.13
N GLY A 98 5.70 8.07 -18.64
CA GLY A 98 6.91 8.89 -18.57
C GLY A 98 6.92 9.95 -17.45
N ILE A 99 6.06 9.81 -16.43
CA ILE A 99 6.00 10.73 -15.30
C ILE A 99 6.78 10.12 -14.12
N SER A 100 7.84 10.82 -13.66
CA SER A 100 8.58 10.40 -12.48
C SER A 100 7.74 10.50 -11.20
N ILE A 101 8.09 9.73 -10.16
CA ILE A 101 7.41 9.78 -8.85
C ILE A 101 7.34 11.21 -8.32
N GLN A 102 8.46 11.93 -8.37
CA GLN A 102 8.54 13.27 -7.81
C GLN A 102 7.59 14.21 -8.54
N LYS A 103 7.59 14.14 -9.89
CA LYS A 103 6.68 14.94 -10.72
C LYS A 103 5.23 14.54 -10.50
N LEU A 104 4.93 13.26 -10.29
CA LEU A 104 3.59 12.77 -9.99
C LEU A 104 3.04 13.43 -8.72
N PHE A 105 3.80 13.41 -7.62
CA PHE A 105 3.39 14.00 -6.35
C PHE A 105 3.37 15.53 -6.35
N GLN A 106 4.19 16.18 -7.19
CA GLN A 106 4.19 17.63 -7.34
C GLN A 106 3.04 18.15 -8.21
N SER A 107 2.78 17.50 -9.34
CA SER A 107 1.86 18.02 -10.37
C SER A 107 0.46 17.40 -10.36
N LYS A 108 0.30 16.21 -9.77
CA LYS A 108 -0.96 15.44 -9.80
C LYS A 108 -1.44 15.04 -8.40
N LYS A 109 -1.05 15.78 -7.37
CA LYS A 109 -1.41 15.51 -5.97
C LYS A 109 -2.91 15.37 -5.75
N GLU A 110 -3.73 16.28 -6.29
CA GLU A 110 -5.19 16.22 -6.15
C GLU A 110 -5.79 15.03 -6.89
N LEU A 111 -5.19 14.62 -8.01
CA LEU A 111 -5.59 13.38 -8.68
C LEU A 111 -5.29 12.16 -7.81
N LEU A 112 -4.11 12.09 -7.20
CA LEU A 112 -3.76 11.01 -6.27
C LEU A 112 -4.76 10.95 -5.11
N LYS A 113 -5.10 12.09 -4.48
CA LYS A 113 -6.12 12.15 -3.42
C LYS A 113 -7.47 11.63 -3.90
N ARG A 114 -7.93 12.00 -5.10
CA ARG A 114 -9.17 11.46 -5.69
C ARG A 114 -9.13 9.95 -5.91
N LEU A 115 -8.01 9.40 -6.37
CA LEU A 115 -7.85 7.95 -6.56
C LEU A 115 -7.92 7.20 -5.23
N ILE A 116 -7.29 7.76 -4.17
CA ILE A 116 -7.38 7.20 -2.82
C ILE A 116 -8.80 7.31 -2.27
N GLN A 117 -9.45 8.47 -2.42
CA GLN A 117 -10.84 8.64 -1.98
C GLN A 117 -11.76 7.65 -2.68
N ARG A 118 -11.57 7.43 -3.98
CA ARG A 118 -12.34 6.44 -4.75
C ARG A 118 -12.19 5.03 -4.18
N LYS A 119 -10.98 4.63 -3.77
CA LYS A 119 -10.74 3.34 -3.09
C LYS A 119 -11.57 3.24 -1.80
N ILE A 120 -11.54 4.30 -0.99
CA ILE A 120 -12.29 4.39 0.28
C ILE A 120 -13.79 4.26 0.02
N ASP A 121 -14.33 5.09 -0.88
CA ASP A 121 -15.77 5.13 -1.20
C ASP A 121 -16.30 3.79 -1.73
N ARG A 122 -15.45 3.05 -2.46
CA ARG A 122 -15.79 1.75 -3.01
C ARG A 122 -15.49 0.59 -2.06
N ASN A 123 -14.97 0.87 -0.86
CA ASN A 123 -14.52 -0.12 0.11
C ASN A 123 -13.57 -1.17 -0.52
N VAL A 124 -12.79 -0.74 -1.52
CA VAL A 124 -11.92 -1.64 -2.28
C VAL A 124 -10.85 -2.12 -1.35
N ALA A 125 -10.85 -3.41 -1.01
CA ALA A 125 -9.74 -4.05 -0.32
C ALA A 125 -9.32 -3.32 0.98
N MET A 126 -10.27 -2.78 1.74
CA MET A 126 -10.01 -2.06 3.01
C MET A 126 -9.46 -2.97 4.11
N MET A 127 -9.55 -4.29 3.92
CA MET A 127 -8.96 -5.30 4.80
C MET A 127 -7.63 -5.86 4.27
N ASN A 128 -7.12 -5.36 3.13
CA ASN A 128 -5.84 -5.83 2.61
C ASN A 128 -4.74 -5.43 3.59
N THR A 129 -4.01 -6.42 4.07
CA THR A 129 -2.75 -6.14 4.77
C THR A 129 -1.64 -5.99 3.73
N SER A 130 -0.59 -5.22 4.02
CA SER A 130 0.53 -4.88 3.11
C SER A 130 1.42 -6.06 2.69
N PHE A 131 0.92 -7.25 2.95
CA PHE A 131 1.68 -8.47 3.02
C PHE A 131 1.05 -9.54 2.12
N GLU A 132 -0.18 -9.32 1.63
CA GLU A 132 -0.88 -10.20 0.69
C GLU A 132 -0.27 -10.16 -0.70
N ILE A 133 0.73 -11.02 -0.94
CA ILE A 133 1.31 -11.18 -2.28
C ILE A 133 0.47 -12.18 -3.07
N SER A 134 -0.13 -11.70 -4.16
CA SER A 134 -0.66 -12.62 -5.17
C SER A 134 0.51 -13.26 -5.93
N MET A 135 0.48 -14.58 -6.05
CA MET A 135 1.43 -15.35 -6.88
C MET A 135 0.91 -15.56 -8.31
N GLU A 136 -0.23 -14.97 -8.67
CA GLU A 136 -0.82 -15.10 -10.01
C GLU A 136 -0.09 -14.22 -11.05
N GLU A 137 0.05 -14.75 -12.26
CA GLU A 137 0.60 -13.99 -13.40
C GLU A 137 -0.37 -12.89 -13.85
N GLU A 138 0.15 -11.66 -13.93
CA GLU A 138 -0.63 -10.48 -14.27
C GLU A 138 -0.63 -10.27 -15.80
N LYS A 139 -1.79 -10.50 -16.44
CA LYS A 139 -1.92 -10.46 -17.92
C LYS A 139 -2.28 -9.09 -18.49
N ASN A 140 -2.85 -8.21 -17.67
CA ASN A 140 -3.34 -6.88 -18.08
C ASN A 140 -2.30 -5.80 -17.76
N SER A 141 -2.33 -4.69 -18.51
CA SER A 141 -1.47 -3.52 -18.23
C SER A 141 -1.76 -2.92 -16.85
N ALA A 142 -0.80 -2.20 -16.28
CA ALA A 142 -0.96 -1.53 -14.98
C ALA A 142 -2.16 -0.58 -14.99
N GLN A 143 -2.35 0.15 -16.08
CA GLN A 143 -3.48 1.06 -16.23
C GLN A 143 -4.84 0.33 -16.22
N GLU A 144 -4.98 -0.77 -16.97
CA GLU A 144 -6.21 -1.57 -17.00
C GLU A 144 -6.51 -2.15 -15.61
N ARG A 145 -5.47 -2.64 -14.93
CA ARG A 145 -5.59 -3.18 -13.57
C ARG A 145 -5.98 -2.11 -12.56
N LEU A 146 -5.44 -0.90 -12.68
CA LEU A 146 -5.82 0.23 -11.83
C LEU A 146 -7.28 0.63 -12.06
N VAL A 147 -7.71 0.71 -13.32
CA VAL A 147 -9.11 1.01 -13.69
C VAL A 147 -10.06 -0.04 -13.12
N GLN A 148 -9.74 -1.32 -13.28
CA GLN A 148 -10.53 -2.42 -12.73
C GLN A 148 -10.58 -2.36 -11.19
N ARG A 149 -9.41 -2.22 -10.55
CA ARG A 149 -9.29 -2.20 -9.09
C ARG A 149 -10.06 -1.07 -8.44
N LEU A 150 -10.04 0.13 -9.03
CA LEU A 150 -10.72 1.31 -8.49
C LEU A 150 -12.13 1.51 -9.09
N SER A 151 -12.58 0.60 -9.95
CA SER A 151 -13.85 0.71 -10.69
C SER A 151 -14.02 2.11 -11.31
N LEU A 152 -13.01 2.54 -12.07
CA LEU A 152 -13.01 3.80 -12.81
C LEU A 152 -13.85 3.66 -14.07
N ALA A 153 -14.60 4.71 -14.42
CA ALA A 153 -15.52 4.65 -15.57
C ALA A 153 -14.77 4.60 -16.90
N SER A 154 -13.58 5.22 -16.98
CA SER A 154 -12.63 5.06 -18.09
C SER A 154 -11.26 5.73 -17.78
N ALA A 155 -10.24 5.44 -18.60
CA ALA A 155 -8.90 6.04 -18.56
C ALA A 155 -8.80 7.58 -18.45
N PRO A 156 -9.74 8.42 -18.96
CA PRO A 156 -9.67 9.87 -18.79
C PRO A 156 -9.68 10.38 -17.34
N ASP A 157 -10.04 9.56 -16.35
CA ASP A 157 -9.84 9.89 -14.92
C ASP A 157 -8.35 9.89 -14.51
N LEU A 158 -7.45 9.43 -15.39
CA LEU A 158 -5.99 9.37 -15.19
C LEU A 158 -5.22 10.41 -16.04
N SER A 159 -5.93 11.39 -16.62
CA SER A 159 -5.37 12.48 -17.44
C SER A 159 -4.68 13.56 -16.61
#